data_AF-A0A3C0ID03-F1
#
_entry.id   AF-A0A3C0ID03-F1
#
_cell.length_a   1.000
_cell.length_b   1.000
_cell.length_c   1.000
_cell.angle_alpha   90.00
_cell.angle_beta   90.00
_cell.angle_gamma   90.00
#
_symmetry.space_group_name_H-M   'P 1'
#
loop_
_entity.id
_entity.type
_entity.pdbx_description
1 polymer ?
#
loop_
_entity_poly.entity_id
_entity_poly.type
_entity_poly.pdbx_seq_one_letter_code
_entity_poly.pdbx_strand_id
1 'polypeptide(L)'
;MIGEQILNYKIAAQLEETAFFITYLGVHSQFGKKINIRTFNPLFRQEQPQTCLQITQELKALAKIQHPYIVTFYDFIERADNTFFFFEHIEGKSLQKLVDEVTGPIPELKVKTLATQLLDAVQFARQRRLPSAALVPSQIWVAHGEQIKVGELAFCPTYLQEAIRLADADTLGFLAPEQIAQQIPQESTPVYNIGTTLYLMLCGKQPFVELPAEEIKIRVKAGSIPPMKSFYPAIAASAQQLVEKATQAQPTQRFGNLVALQEAIATLGQVASPLVSELQAKAGEDTLVEIPERRIEVVIADEEVIETQKAIPYLNLPLFAFLALLAVTSLIWLAYSSTSTKRSELAFNLSDTAQIRKRQDSITKAKFAVRLRDSLRSSKKIGGVDSVQIYMHKVKLGETLEMLSKRYYVHIDTLRKLNDLKKIGKKTKLEPKYGIRVPVRAVHKIQRGESLGQLASLYRVNYQVLAQANAVRSEVEDVFEGKEIIIPINAKPSSPKK
;
A
#
# COMPACT_ATOMS: atom_id res chain seq x y z
N MET A 1 -3.65 14.01 11.22
CA MET A 1 -2.53 13.19 11.73
C MET A 1 -1.20 13.89 11.51
N ILE A 2 -0.84 14.39 10.31
CA ILE A 2 0.41 15.18 10.16
C ILE A 2 0.41 16.39 11.11
N GLY A 3 1.52 16.58 11.82
CA GLY A 3 1.70 17.63 12.83
C GLY A 3 1.16 17.28 14.22
N GLU A 4 0.38 16.21 14.35
CA GLU A 4 -0.16 15.74 15.62
C GLU A 4 0.96 15.15 16.50
N GLN A 5 0.81 15.32 17.81
CA GLN A 5 1.70 14.73 18.80
C GLN A 5 1.06 13.50 19.43
N ILE A 6 1.81 12.40 19.41
CA ILE A 6 1.44 11.13 20.03
C ILE A 6 2.57 10.74 20.98
N LEU A 7 2.28 10.74 22.29
CA LEU A 7 3.31 10.66 23.34
C LEU A 7 4.37 11.76 23.12
N ASN A 8 5.65 11.37 23.08
CA ASN A 8 6.77 12.27 22.83
C ASN A 8 7.11 12.42 21.34
N TYR A 9 6.32 11.84 20.43
CA TYR A 9 6.60 11.84 19.00
C TYR A 9 5.65 12.74 18.24
N LYS A 10 6.21 13.61 17.39
CA LYS A 10 5.44 14.40 16.42
C LYS A 10 5.38 13.68 15.08
N ILE A 11 4.18 13.55 14.52
CA ILE A 11 4.01 12.97 13.18
C ILE A 11 4.52 13.98 12.14
N ALA A 12 5.59 13.61 11.44
CA ALA A 12 6.24 14.44 10.44
C ALA A 12 5.66 14.22 9.04
N ALA A 13 5.43 12.96 8.64
CA ALA A 13 4.93 12.62 7.31
C ALA A 13 4.19 11.26 7.31
N GLN A 14 3.35 11.04 6.31
CA GLN A 14 2.85 9.70 5.97
C GLN A 14 3.84 9.04 5.02
N LEU A 15 4.30 7.83 5.34
CA LEU A 15 5.28 7.09 4.56
C LEU A 15 4.61 6.09 3.62
N GLU A 16 3.58 5.40 4.11
CA GLU A 16 2.94 4.30 3.39
C GLU A 16 1.49 4.13 3.84
N GLU A 17 0.63 3.69 2.92
CA GLU A 17 -0.74 3.30 3.20
C GLU A 17 -1.05 2.02 2.42
N THR A 18 -1.44 0.97 3.15
CA THR A 18 -1.86 -0.32 2.61
C THR A 18 -3.31 -0.59 2.99
N ALA A 19 -3.88 -1.68 2.49
CA ALA A 19 -5.20 -2.13 2.90
C ALA A 19 -5.29 -2.36 4.42
N PHE A 20 -4.19 -2.70 5.08
CA PHE A 20 -4.16 -3.08 6.50
C PHE A 20 -3.73 -1.95 7.42
N PHE A 21 -2.75 -1.16 7.00
CA PHE A 21 -2.06 -0.21 7.86
C PHE A 21 -1.78 1.11 7.17
N ILE A 22 -1.64 2.16 7.97
CA ILE A 22 -1.03 3.42 7.57
C ILE A 22 0.22 3.61 8.42
N THR A 23 1.35 3.87 7.76
CA THR A 23 2.65 4.08 8.41
C THR A 23 3.05 5.55 8.29
N TYR A 24 3.46 6.13 9.41
CA TYR A 24 3.89 7.51 9.53
C TYR A 24 5.32 7.60 10.03
N LEU A 25 6.04 8.64 9.61
CA LEU A 25 7.30 9.04 10.21
C LEU A 25 7.00 9.86 11.47
N GLY A 26 7.44 9.36 12.62
CA GLY A 26 7.46 10.09 13.88
C GLY A 26 8.85 10.62 14.20
N VAL A 27 8.93 11.78 14.83
CA VAL A 27 10.19 12.35 15.32
C VAL A 27 10.05 12.62 16.82
N HIS A 28 10.99 12.10 17.62
CA HIS A 28 11.01 12.33 19.06
C HIS A 28 11.27 13.81 19.35
N SER A 29 10.40 14.44 20.13
CA SER A 29 10.37 15.90 20.31
C SER A 29 11.60 16.46 21.00
N GLN A 30 12.27 15.67 21.85
CA GLN A 30 13.43 16.12 22.62
C GLN A 30 14.79 15.82 21.98
N PHE A 31 14.89 14.73 21.20
CA PHE A 31 16.20 14.23 20.73
C PHE A 31 16.26 14.06 19.21
N GLY A 32 15.17 14.36 18.49
CA GLY A 32 15.12 14.26 17.02
C GLY A 32 15.17 12.83 16.46
N LYS A 33 15.21 11.79 17.30
CA LYS A 33 15.22 10.40 16.86
C LYS A 33 13.96 10.08 16.03
N LYS A 34 14.16 9.59 14.81
CA LYS A 34 13.08 9.13 13.92
C LYS A 34 12.57 7.75 14.34
N ILE A 35 11.28 7.53 14.17
CA ILE A 35 10.61 6.25 14.39
C ILE A 35 9.51 6.03 13.34
N ASN A 36 9.09 4.79 13.14
CA ASN A 36 7.91 4.47 12.37
C ASN A 36 6.70 4.32 13.31
N ILE A 37 5.64 5.07 13.05
CA ILE A 37 4.36 4.97 13.79
C ILE A 37 3.34 4.34 12.86
N ARG A 38 2.91 3.13 13.16
CA ARG A 38 1.94 2.39 12.35
C ARG A 38 0.59 2.35 13.03
N THR A 39 -0.49 2.44 12.26
CA THR A 39 -1.85 2.35 12.76
C THR A 39 -2.71 1.56 11.78
N PHE A 40 -3.79 0.93 12.24
CA PHE A 40 -4.66 0.18 11.34
C PHE A 40 -5.34 1.13 10.34
N ASN A 41 -5.49 0.67 9.10
CA ASN A 41 -6.31 1.35 8.11
C ASN A 41 -7.74 1.44 8.66
N PRO A 42 -8.38 2.63 8.69
CA PRO A 42 -9.70 2.80 9.26
C PRO A 42 -10.78 1.89 8.64
N LEU A 43 -10.68 1.60 7.34
CA LEU A 43 -11.61 0.72 6.64
C LEU A 43 -11.44 -0.72 7.12
N PHE A 44 -10.20 -1.22 7.14
CA PHE A 44 -9.89 -2.56 7.63
C PHE A 44 -10.26 -2.74 9.10
N ARG A 45 -9.99 -1.75 9.95
CA ARG A 45 -10.41 -1.77 11.36
C ARG A 45 -11.91 -1.85 11.54
N GLN A 46 -12.66 -1.15 10.68
CA GLN A 46 -14.12 -1.15 10.72
C GLN A 46 -14.70 -2.48 10.24
N GLU A 47 -14.14 -3.07 9.19
CA GLU A 47 -14.59 -4.34 8.62
C GLU A 47 -14.17 -5.55 9.46
N GLN A 48 -12.95 -5.51 10.01
CA GLN A 48 -12.29 -6.62 10.70
C GLN A 48 -11.76 -6.23 12.11
N PRO A 49 -12.64 -5.79 13.04
CA PRO A 49 -12.19 -5.34 14.36
C PRO A 49 -11.59 -6.48 15.21
N GLN A 50 -12.10 -7.71 15.07
CA GLN A 50 -11.57 -8.87 15.81
C GLN A 50 -10.16 -9.26 15.33
N THR A 51 -9.95 -9.24 14.02
CA THR A 51 -8.63 -9.46 13.40
C THR A 51 -7.62 -8.42 13.87
N CYS A 52 -8.03 -7.15 14.00
CA CYS A 52 -7.15 -6.11 14.55
C CYS A 52 -6.75 -6.39 16.00
N LEU A 53 -7.64 -6.92 16.84
CA LEU A 53 -7.32 -7.31 18.22
C LEU A 53 -6.31 -8.47 18.26
N GLN A 54 -6.48 -9.46 17.40
CA GLN A 54 -5.56 -10.60 17.29
C GLN A 54 -4.17 -10.16 16.82
N ILE A 55 -4.09 -9.35 15.74
CA ILE A 55 -2.82 -8.77 15.27
C ILE A 55 -2.16 -7.95 16.38
N THR A 56 -2.94 -7.17 17.14
CA THR A 56 -2.42 -6.39 18.27
C THR A 56 -1.81 -7.29 19.35
N GLN A 57 -2.41 -8.47 19.63
CA GLN A 57 -1.84 -9.45 20.56
C GLN A 57 -0.56 -10.10 20.01
N GLU A 58 -0.52 -10.44 18.72
CA GLU A 58 0.66 -10.98 18.05
C GLU A 58 1.83 -9.99 18.10
N LEU A 59 1.58 -8.72 17.78
CA LEU A 59 2.59 -7.66 17.86
C LEU A 59 3.10 -7.43 19.29
N LYS A 60 2.24 -7.55 20.31
CA LYS A 60 2.67 -7.48 21.72
C LYS A 60 3.67 -8.59 22.06
N ALA A 61 3.58 -9.76 21.44
CA ALA A 61 4.57 -10.83 21.65
C ALA A 61 5.97 -10.43 21.16
N LEU A 62 6.07 -9.55 20.15
CA LEU A 62 7.33 -9.02 19.63
C LEU A 62 8.01 -8.02 20.56
N ALA A 63 7.30 -7.45 21.55
CA ALA A 63 7.87 -6.48 22.48
C ALA A 63 9.01 -7.08 23.34
N LYS A 64 9.04 -8.40 23.50
CA LYS A 64 10.07 -9.11 24.29
C LYS A 64 11.31 -9.47 23.45
N ILE A 65 11.35 -9.03 22.20
CA ILE A 65 12.33 -9.48 21.23
C ILE A 65 13.21 -8.32 20.81
N GLN A 66 14.51 -8.57 20.88
CA GLN A 66 15.52 -7.68 20.38
C GLN A 66 16.55 -8.53 19.63
N HIS A 67 16.72 -8.22 18.35
CA HIS A 67 17.66 -8.90 17.47
C HIS A 67 18.23 -7.89 16.47
N PRO A 68 19.52 -7.94 16.12
CA PRO A 68 20.12 -6.99 15.18
C PRO A 68 19.38 -6.94 13.83
N TYR A 69 18.85 -8.09 13.36
CA TYR A 69 18.19 -8.21 12.06
C TYR A 69 16.65 -8.26 12.10
N ILE A 70 16.02 -7.96 13.24
CA ILE A 70 14.55 -7.83 13.34
C ILE A 70 14.22 -6.40 13.73
N VAL A 71 13.17 -5.84 13.11
CA VAL A 71 12.67 -4.51 13.44
C VAL A 71 12.26 -4.46 14.91
N THR A 72 12.86 -3.54 15.66
CA THR A 72 12.59 -3.33 17.07
C THR A 72 11.21 -2.68 17.25
N PHE A 73 10.35 -3.34 18.00
CA PHE A 73 9.08 -2.79 18.47
C PHE A 73 9.29 -2.09 19.82
N TYR A 74 9.03 -0.78 19.86
CA TYR A 74 9.28 0.03 21.04
C TYR A 74 8.09 0.05 22.00
N ASP A 75 6.90 0.34 21.50
CA ASP A 75 5.70 0.52 22.32
C ASP A 75 4.43 0.49 21.47
N PHE A 76 3.26 0.50 22.10
CA PHE A 76 1.99 0.81 21.47
C PHE A 76 1.07 1.59 22.41
N ILE A 77 0.12 2.32 21.82
CA ILE A 77 -0.97 2.94 22.56
C ILE A 77 -2.31 2.65 21.91
N GLU A 78 -3.33 2.48 22.74
CA GLU A 78 -4.71 2.36 22.31
C GLU A 78 -5.43 3.68 22.62
N ARG A 79 -5.97 4.33 21.58
CA ARG A 79 -6.86 5.48 21.70
C ARG A 79 -8.28 5.06 21.31
N ALA A 80 -9.27 5.88 21.67
CA ALA A 80 -10.67 5.60 21.38
C ALA A 80 -10.94 5.36 19.87
N ASP A 81 -10.16 6.00 19.00
CA ASP A 81 -10.30 5.98 17.55
C ASP A 81 -9.34 5.04 16.82
N ASN A 82 -8.14 4.76 17.35
CA ASN A 82 -7.20 3.82 16.74
C ASN A 82 -6.10 3.28 17.68
N THR A 83 -5.40 2.25 17.24
CA THR A 83 -4.19 1.73 17.90
C THR A 83 -2.95 2.20 17.15
N PHE A 84 -1.95 2.68 17.87
CA PHE A 84 -0.69 3.18 17.30
C PHE A 84 0.46 2.33 17.81
N PHE A 85 1.26 1.81 16.90
CA PHE A 85 2.44 0.97 17.17
C PHE A 85 3.69 1.75 16.81
N PHE A 86 4.70 1.71 17.67
CA PHE A 86 5.94 2.47 17.52
C PHE A 86 7.09 1.51 17.25
N PHE A 87 7.72 1.62 16.10
CA PHE A 87 8.84 0.79 15.66
C PHE A 87 10.07 1.63 15.37
N GLU A 88 11.24 0.99 15.37
CA GLU A 88 12.44 1.63 14.85
C GLU A 88 12.24 2.10 13.40
N HIS A 89 12.77 3.29 13.10
CA HIS A 89 12.83 3.77 11.72
C HIS A 89 14.09 3.23 11.06
N ILE A 90 13.93 2.53 9.94
CA ILE A 90 15.05 2.04 9.16
C ILE A 90 15.38 3.05 8.07
N GLU A 91 16.56 3.64 8.15
CA GLU A 91 17.11 4.47 7.07
C GLU A 91 17.65 3.54 5.98
N GLY A 92 16.83 3.30 4.95
CA GLY A 92 17.11 2.36 3.87
C GLY A 92 15.89 2.16 2.96
N LYS A 93 15.96 1.14 2.10
CA LYS A 93 14.83 0.73 1.25
C LYS A 93 14.37 -0.69 1.61
N SER A 94 13.11 -1.01 1.34
CA SER A 94 12.69 -2.41 1.32
C SER A 94 13.45 -3.15 0.21
N LEU A 95 13.64 -4.46 0.38
CA LEU A 95 14.36 -5.31 -0.56
C LEU A 95 13.68 -5.27 -1.93
N GLN A 96 12.34 -5.24 -1.95
CA GLN A 96 11.56 -5.03 -3.17
C GLN A 96 11.96 -3.73 -3.89
N LYS A 97 11.90 -2.59 -3.20
CA LYS A 97 12.26 -1.28 -3.78
C LYS A 97 13.74 -1.17 -4.15
N LEU A 98 14.62 -1.83 -3.41
CA LEU A 98 16.04 -1.87 -3.73
C LEU A 98 16.27 -2.54 -5.09
N VAL A 99 15.65 -3.70 -5.30
CA VAL A 99 15.73 -4.44 -6.56
C VAL A 99 15.06 -3.67 -7.70
N ASP A 100 13.83 -3.17 -7.48
CA ASP A 100 13.04 -2.52 -8.53
C ASP A 100 13.61 -1.16 -8.99
N GLU A 101 14.12 -0.36 -8.05
CA GLU A 101 14.46 1.05 -8.32
C GLU A 101 15.96 1.32 -8.39
N VAL A 102 16.82 0.41 -7.90
CA VAL A 102 18.24 0.72 -7.69
C VAL A 102 19.16 -0.29 -8.34
N THR A 103 19.06 -1.57 -7.99
CA THR A 103 20.10 -2.54 -8.34
C THR A 103 19.72 -3.44 -9.51
N GLY A 104 18.43 -3.74 -9.70
CA GLY A 104 18.04 -4.95 -10.43
C GLY A 104 18.59 -6.20 -9.71
N PRO A 105 19.09 -7.21 -10.46
CA PRO A 105 19.78 -8.37 -9.89
C PRO A 105 20.92 -7.97 -8.95
N ILE A 106 21.00 -8.62 -7.80
CA ILE A 106 22.03 -8.40 -6.78
C ILE A 106 23.16 -9.43 -6.98
N PRO A 107 24.44 -9.00 -6.98
CA PRO A 107 25.57 -9.92 -7.11
C PRO A 107 25.57 -11.02 -6.05
N GLU A 108 25.94 -12.25 -6.43
CA GLU A 108 25.84 -13.44 -5.57
C GLU A 108 26.55 -13.30 -4.22
N LEU A 109 27.72 -12.65 -4.18
CA LEU A 109 28.45 -12.40 -2.92
C LEU A 109 27.64 -11.53 -1.95
N LYS A 110 26.95 -10.51 -2.47
CA LYS A 110 26.09 -9.64 -1.67
C LYS A 110 24.80 -10.37 -1.26
N VAL A 111 24.22 -11.16 -2.17
CA VAL A 111 23.08 -12.04 -1.84
C VAL A 111 23.43 -12.98 -0.70
N LYS A 112 24.62 -13.60 -0.72
CA LYS A 112 25.11 -14.48 0.34
C LYS A 112 25.18 -13.75 1.70
N THR A 113 25.74 -12.55 1.74
CA THR A 113 25.79 -11.72 2.97
C THR A 113 24.40 -11.42 3.50
N LEU A 114 23.50 -10.92 2.65
CA LEU A 114 22.13 -10.59 3.01
C LEU A 114 21.34 -11.84 3.48
N ALA A 115 21.43 -12.93 2.74
CA ALA A 115 20.74 -14.18 3.06
C ALA A 115 21.22 -14.79 4.39
N THR A 116 22.49 -14.63 4.73
CA THR A 116 23.03 -15.07 6.02
C THR A 116 22.40 -14.31 7.19
N GLN A 117 22.25 -12.99 7.06
CA GLN A 117 21.58 -12.16 8.08
C GLN A 117 20.09 -12.49 8.19
N LEU A 118 19.43 -12.75 7.07
CA LEU A 118 18.03 -13.17 7.04
C LEU A 118 17.82 -14.52 7.74
N LEU A 119 18.70 -15.50 7.48
CA LEU A 119 18.69 -16.80 8.14
C LEU A 119 18.82 -16.68 9.65
N ASP A 120 19.75 -15.85 10.13
CA ASP A 120 19.95 -15.60 11.55
C ASP A 120 18.68 -15.04 12.22
N ALA A 121 18.05 -14.04 11.60
CA ALA A 121 16.78 -13.48 12.08
C ALA A 121 15.66 -14.55 12.20
N VAL A 122 15.52 -15.39 11.18
CA VAL A 122 14.49 -16.43 11.13
C VAL A 122 14.78 -17.54 12.14
N GLN A 123 16.04 -17.96 12.26
CA GLN A 123 16.45 -18.97 13.22
C GLN A 123 16.21 -18.50 14.66
N PHE A 124 16.57 -17.26 14.97
CA PHE A 124 16.28 -16.64 16.25
C PHE A 124 14.77 -16.62 16.54
N ALA A 125 13.95 -16.21 15.57
CA ALA A 125 12.49 -16.19 15.71
C ALA A 125 11.92 -17.58 16.03
N ARG A 126 12.38 -18.62 15.33
CA ARG A 126 11.98 -20.02 15.59
C ARG A 126 12.35 -20.47 17.00
N GLN A 127 13.56 -20.18 17.46
CA GLN A 127 14.00 -20.52 18.82
C GLN A 127 13.13 -19.87 19.90
N ARG A 128 12.60 -18.67 19.62
CA ARG A 128 11.65 -17.96 20.48
C ARG A 128 10.19 -18.36 20.28
N ARG A 129 9.93 -19.40 19.48
CA ARG A 129 8.59 -19.90 19.12
C ARG A 129 7.70 -18.82 18.53
N LEU A 130 8.31 -17.86 17.83
CA LEU A 130 7.54 -16.94 17.01
C LEU A 130 7.01 -17.68 15.79
N PRO A 131 5.76 -17.44 15.40
CA PRO A 131 5.26 -17.95 14.14
C PRO A 131 6.10 -17.40 12.98
N SER A 132 6.62 -18.28 12.12
CA SER A 132 7.19 -17.89 10.83
C SER A 132 6.07 -17.67 9.83
N ALA A 133 5.53 -16.45 9.78
CA ALA A 133 4.31 -16.16 9.03
C ALA A 133 4.61 -15.94 7.53
N ALA A 134 5.52 -15.05 7.15
CA ALA A 134 5.96 -14.93 5.75
C ALA A 134 7.16 -14.00 5.59
N LEU A 135 8.14 -14.40 4.79
CA LEU A 135 9.23 -13.49 4.37
C LEU A 135 8.88 -12.90 3.01
N VAL A 136 8.29 -11.71 3.04
CA VAL A 136 7.96 -10.95 1.82
C VAL A 136 8.99 -9.83 1.66
N PRO A 137 9.55 -9.60 0.46
CA PRO A 137 10.57 -8.58 0.23
C PRO A 137 10.15 -7.14 0.57
N SER A 138 8.85 -6.82 0.56
CA SER A 138 8.31 -5.53 1.02
C SER A 138 8.47 -5.32 2.53
N GLN A 139 8.61 -6.41 3.29
CA GLN A 139 8.81 -6.40 4.75
C GLN A 139 10.27 -6.62 5.16
N ILE A 140 11.19 -6.83 4.22
CA ILE A 140 12.62 -6.96 4.48
C ILE A 140 13.28 -5.63 4.10
N TRP A 141 13.92 -4.96 5.04
CA TRP A 141 14.60 -3.69 4.79
C TRP A 141 16.09 -3.90 4.69
N VAL A 142 16.72 -3.18 3.76
CA VAL A 142 18.17 -3.09 3.65
C VAL A 142 18.58 -1.67 4.06
N ALA A 143 19.16 -1.58 5.26
CA ALA A 143 19.70 -0.33 5.80
C ALA A 143 21.03 0.03 5.14
N HIS A 144 21.52 1.23 5.41
CA HIS A 144 22.88 1.63 5.06
C HIS A 144 23.90 0.64 5.64
N GLY A 145 24.92 0.27 4.87
CA GLY A 145 25.91 -0.74 5.27
C GLY A 145 25.48 -2.20 5.02
N GLU A 146 24.45 -2.44 4.20
CA GLU A 146 24.01 -3.78 3.79
C GLU A 146 23.49 -4.64 4.95
N GLN A 147 22.91 -3.99 5.96
CA GLN A 147 22.27 -4.67 7.08
C GLN A 147 20.78 -4.90 6.82
N ILE A 148 20.31 -6.13 7.01
CA ILE A 148 18.90 -6.48 6.92
C ILE A 148 18.15 -6.20 8.20
N LYS A 149 16.90 -5.75 8.06
CA LYS A 149 15.91 -5.65 9.13
C LYS A 149 14.60 -6.27 8.68
N VAL A 150 14.22 -7.40 9.29
CA VAL A 150 12.96 -8.09 9.03
C VAL A 150 11.83 -7.41 9.78
N GLY A 151 10.81 -6.96 9.05
CA GLY A 151 9.62 -6.30 9.57
C GLY A 151 8.75 -7.21 10.42
N GLU A 152 7.94 -6.60 11.27
CA GLU A 152 7.12 -7.25 12.27
C GLU A 152 6.04 -8.16 11.67
N LEU A 153 5.49 -7.78 10.50
CA LEU A 153 4.41 -8.51 9.85
C LEU A 153 4.84 -9.91 9.37
N ALA A 154 6.15 -10.12 9.22
CA ALA A 154 6.72 -11.44 8.92
C ALA A 154 6.46 -12.47 10.04
N PHE A 155 6.07 -11.99 11.23
CA PHE A 155 5.80 -12.78 12.43
C PHE A 155 4.33 -12.72 12.88
N CYS A 156 3.41 -12.28 12.03
CA CYS A 156 1.98 -12.16 12.33
C CYS A 156 1.12 -13.10 11.47
N PRO A 157 0.77 -14.31 11.94
CA PRO A 157 -0.11 -15.25 11.23
C PRO A 157 -1.45 -14.66 10.86
N THR A 158 -2.04 -13.86 11.74
CA THR A 158 -3.35 -13.26 11.50
C THR A 158 -3.28 -12.27 10.33
N TYR A 159 -2.20 -11.50 10.23
CA TYR A 159 -1.95 -10.64 9.07
C TYR A 159 -1.81 -11.46 7.78
N LEU A 160 -1.02 -12.54 7.82
CA LEU A 160 -0.80 -13.41 6.66
C LEU A 160 -2.10 -14.01 6.13
N GLN A 161 -2.93 -14.58 7.00
CA GLN A 161 -4.22 -15.17 6.62
C GLN A 161 -5.09 -14.15 5.87
N GLU A 162 -5.01 -12.90 6.30
CA GLU A 162 -5.81 -11.84 5.74
C GLU A 162 -5.24 -11.27 4.43
N ALA A 163 -3.91 -11.25 4.28
CA ALA A 163 -3.25 -11.02 2.98
C ALA A 163 -3.64 -12.09 1.95
N ILE A 164 -3.69 -13.37 2.36
CA ILE A 164 -4.16 -14.47 1.51
C ILE A 164 -5.64 -14.29 1.13
N ARG A 165 -6.50 -13.90 2.10
CA ARG A 165 -7.94 -13.68 1.87
C ARG A 165 -8.19 -12.53 0.89
N LEU A 166 -7.44 -11.45 1.02
CA LEU A 166 -7.52 -10.29 0.10
C LEU A 166 -6.84 -10.55 -1.25
N ALA A 167 -6.29 -11.75 -1.45
CA ALA A 167 -5.66 -12.15 -2.69
C ALA A 167 -4.52 -11.20 -3.12
N ASP A 168 -3.72 -10.76 -2.15
CA ASP A 168 -2.58 -9.88 -2.38
C ASP A 168 -1.48 -10.60 -3.18
N ALA A 169 -1.40 -10.30 -4.47
CA ALA A 169 -0.47 -10.94 -5.40
C ALA A 169 0.99 -10.79 -4.95
N ASP A 170 1.36 -9.61 -4.42
CA ASP A 170 2.72 -9.30 -3.98
C ASP A 170 3.14 -10.15 -2.78
N THR A 171 2.18 -10.58 -1.97
CA THR A 171 2.43 -11.51 -0.85
C THR A 171 2.41 -12.96 -1.34
N LEU A 172 1.39 -13.34 -2.13
CA LEU A 172 1.14 -14.73 -2.53
C LEU A 172 2.32 -15.38 -3.26
N GLY A 173 3.06 -14.62 -4.08
CA GLY A 173 4.19 -15.14 -4.84
C GLY A 173 5.39 -15.59 -4.00
N PHE A 174 5.44 -15.21 -2.72
CA PHE A 174 6.51 -15.57 -1.80
C PHE A 174 6.11 -16.63 -0.77
N LEU A 175 4.84 -17.02 -0.73
CA LEU A 175 4.31 -17.99 0.23
C LEU A 175 4.54 -19.42 -0.21
N ALA A 176 4.80 -20.30 0.75
CA ALA A 176 4.89 -21.73 0.50
C ALA A 176 3.51 -22.33 0.15
N PRO A 177 3.45 -23.40 -0.65
CA PRO A 177 2.21 -24.09 -1.00
C PRO A 177 1.33 -24.45 0.19
N GLU A 178 1.93 -24.94 1.27
CA GLU A 178 1.23 -25.29 2.51
C GLU A 178 0.62 -24.07 3.21
N GLN A 179 1.24 -22.88 3.09
CA GLN A 179 0.69 -21.63 3.63
C GLN A 179 -0.50 -21.16 2.81
N ILE A 180 -0.41 -21.22 1.47
CA ILE A 180 -1.54 -20.91 0.58
C ILE A 180 -2.70 -21.89 0.82
N ALA A 181 -2.41 -23.15 1.11
CA ALA A 181 -3.39 -24.16 1.48
C ALA A 181 -3.92 -24.02 2.91
N GLN A 182 -3.44 -23.03 3.69
CA GLN A 182 -3.77 -22.81 5.09
C GLN A 182 -3.53 -24.04 5.98
N GLN A 183 -2.53 -24.85 5.62
CA GLN A 183 -2.05 -25.97 6.41
C GLN A 183 -1.06 -25.48 7.47
N ILE A 184 -0.78 -26.34 8.45
CA ILE A 184 0.20 -26.05 9.50
C ILE A 184 1.60 -25.91 8.86
N PRO A 185 2.30 -24.77 9.04
CA PRO A 185 3.67 -24.62 8.56
C PRO A 185 4.61 -25.69 9.11
N GLN A 186 5.50 -26.19 8.26
CA GLN A 186 6.50 -27.20 8.60
C GLN A 186 7.87 -26.57 8.90
N GLU A 187 8.83 -27.38 9.35
CA GLU A 187 10.23 -26.95 9.55
C GLU A 187 10.85 -26.36 8.27
N SER A 188 10.48 -26.89 7.09
CA SER A 188 10.96 -26.41 5.78
C SER A 188 10.08 -25.33 5.12
N THR A 189 9.06 -24.81 5.80
CA THR A 189 8.28 -23.67 5.26
C THR A 189 9.13 -22.41 5.11
N PRO A 190 9.94 -21.98 6.10
CA PRO A 190 10.78 -20.80 5.94
C PRO A 190 11.89 -21.00 4.90
N VAL A 191 12.31 -22.24 4.63
CA VAL A 191 13.25 -22.55 3.53
C VAL A 191 12.66 -22.10 2.19
N TYR A 192 11.37 -22.34 1.96
CA TYR A 192 10.68 -21.90 0.75
C TYR A 192 10.63 -20.37 0.67
N ASN A 193 10.22 -19.69 1.77
CA ASN A 193 10.11 -18.22 1.76
C ASN A 193 11.48 -17.53 1.55
N ILE A 194 12.55 -18.09 2.13
CA ILE A 194 13.91 -17.61 1.85
C ILE A 194 14.25 -17.90 0.40
N GLY A 195 13.96 -19.09 -0.13
CA GLY A 195 14.17 -19.44 -1.54
C GLY A 195 13.53 -18.47 -2.53
N THR A 196 12.26 -18.09 -2.33
CA THR A 196 11.58 -17.09 -3.17
C THR A 196 12.14 -15.68 -2.97
N THR A 197 12.65 -15.34 -1.78
CA THR A 197 13.36 -14.08 -1.55
C THR A 197 14.72 -14.06 -2.27
N LEU A 198 15.46 -15.17 -2.24
CA LEU A 198 16.71 -15.35 -3.01
C LEU A 198 16.45 -15.24 -4.51
N TYR A 199 15.35 -15.81 -4.99
CA TYR A 199 14.91 -15.69 -6.39
C TYR A 199 14.86 -14.23 -6.82
N LEU A 200 14.13 -13.40 -6.08
CA LEU A 200 14.03 -11.95 -6.37
C LEU A 200 15.40 -11.29 -6.36
N MET A 201 16.21 -11.56 -5.33
CA MET A 201 17.54 -10.93 -5.23
C MET A 201 18.45 -11.32 -6.39
N LEU A 202 18.46 -12.58 -6.81
CA LEU A 202 19.41 -13.09 -7.80
C LEU A 202 19.03 -12.74 -9.24
N CYS A 203 17.74 -12.70 -9.58
CA CYS A 203 17.29 -12.46 -10.95
C CYS A 203 16.62 -11.09 -11.14
N GLY A 204 16.39 -10.35 -10.06
CA GLY A 204 15.79 -9.03 -10.09
C GLY A 204 14.28 -9.03 -10.42
N LYS A 205 13.63 -10.20 -10.43
CA LYS A 205 12.21 -10.35 -10.76
C LYS A 205 11.51 -11.22 -9.74
N GLN A 206 10.25 -10.91 -9.45
CA GLN A 206 9.43 -11.79 -8.64
C GLN A 206 9.11 -13.09 -9.39
N PRO A 207 8.86 -14.22 -8.70
CA PRO A 207 8.54 -15.49 -9.34
C PRO A 207 7.31 -15.44 -10.26
N PHE A 208 6.31 -14.64 -9.90
CA PHE A 208 5.04 -14.54 -10.63
C PHE A 208 4.70 -13.07 -10.85
N VAL A 209 4.95 -12.58 -12.07
CA VAL A 209 4.75 -11.18 -12.45
C VAL A 209 3.43 -11.05 -13.23
N GLU A 210 2.64 -10.03 -12.91
CA GLU A 210 1.41 -9.66 -13.64
C GLU A 210 0.35 -10.78 -13.78
N LEU A 211 0.41 -11.79 -12.91
CA LEU A 211 -0.58 -12.87 -12.89
C LEU A 211 -1.73 -12.56 -11.94
N PRO A 212 -2.97 -12.95 -12.28
CA PRO A 212 -4.08 -12.93 -11.34
C PRO A 212 -3.77 -13.80 -10.12
N ALA A 213 -4.24 -13.37 -8.94
CA ALA A 213 -3.94 -14.04 -7.67
C ALA A 213 -4.32 -15.54 -7.65
N GLU A 214 -5.43 -15.92 -8.28
CA GLU A 214 -5.84 -17.34 -8.38
C GLU A 214 -4.87 -18.16 -9.22
N GLU A 215 -4.32 -17.58 -10.29
CA GLU A 215 -3.31 -18.25 -11.10
C GLU A 215 -1.99 -18.40 -10.34
N ILE A 216 -1.59 -17.38 -9.57
CA ILE A 216 -0.43 -17.47 -8.66
C ILE A 216 -0.60 -18.64 -7.69
N LYS A 217 -1.76 -18.76 -7.04
CA LYS A 217 -2.06 -19.88 -6.12
C LYS A 217 -1.94 -21.24 -6.80
N ILE A 218 -2.41 -21.37 -8.04
CA ILE A 218 -2.30 -22.62 -8.82
C ILE A 218 -0.83 -22.94 -9.11
N ARG A 219 -0.06 -21.97 -9.62
CA ARG A 219 1.35 -22.18 -9.97
C ARG A 219 2.24 -22.46 -8.76
N VAL A 220 2.01 -21.76 -7.64
CA VAL A 220 2.71 -22.03 -6.39
C VAL A 220 2.44 -23.47 -5.94
N LYS A 221 1.17 -23.91 -5.91
CA LYS A 221 0.82 -25.29 -5.54
C LYS A 221 1.42 -26.34 -6.47
N ALA A 222 1.54 -26.02 -7.76
CA ALA A 222 2.19 -26.88 -8.75
C ALA A 222 3.72 -26.85 -8.70
N GLY A 223 4.34 -25.94 -7.94
CA GLY A 223 5.79 -25.75 -7.93
C GLY A 223 6.36 -25.18 -9.23
N SER A 224 5.53 -24.52 -10.03
CA SER A 224 5.88 -24.05 -11.38
C SER A 224 6.50 -22.65 -11.35
N ILE A 225 7.57 -22.47 -10.57
CA ILE A 225 8.33 -21.21 -10.56
C ILE A 225 9.15 -21.11 -11.86
N PRO A 226 9.06 -20.00 -12.61
CA PRO A 226 9.87 -19.83 -13.82
C PRO A 226 11.37 -19.88 -13.52
N PRO A 227 12.21 -20.47 -14.38
CA PRO A 227 13.66 -20.48 -14.16
C PRO A 227 14.23 -19.05 -14.11
N MET A 228 15.13 -18.74 -13.17
CA MET A 228 15.72 -17.39 -13.07
C MET A 228 16.53 -17.04 -14.33
N LYS A 229 17.12 -18.05 -14.98
CA LYS A 229 17.80 -17.90 -16.28
C LYS A 229 16.93 -17.28 -17.37
N SER A 230 15.59 -17.40 -17.29
CA SER A 230 14.69 -16.77 -18.25
C SER A 230 14.64 -15.24 -18.11
N PHE A 231 14.99 -14.71 -16.93
CA PHE A 231 15.04 -13.28 -16.64
C PHE A 231 16.47 -12.72 -16.60
N TYR A 232 17.42 -13.52 -16.11
CA TYR A 232 18.82 -13.14 -16.01
C TYR A 232 19.73 -14.29 -16.48
N PRO A 233 20.06 -14.36 -17.79
CA PRO A 233 20.80 -15.48 -18.37
C PRO A 233 22.19 -15.74 -17.77
N ALA A 234 22.82 -14.71 -17.19
CA ALA A 234 24.16 -14.79 -16.61
C ALA A 234 24.22 -15.46 -15.22
N ILE A 235 23.07 -15.86 -14.65
CA ILE A 235 23.00 -16.50 -13.35
C ILE A 235 23.73 -17.85 -13.34
N ALA A 236 24.49 -18.13 -12.27
CA ALA A 236 25.20 -19.38 -12.14
C ALA A 236 24.23 -20.57 -12.03
N ALA A 237 24.64 -21.72 -12.56
CA ALA A 237 23.84 -22.94 -12.46
C ALA A 237 23.64 -23.39 -10.99
N SER A 238 24.66 -23.18 -10.15
CA SER A 238 24.59 -23.46 -8.70
C SER A 238 23.52 -22.61 -8.01
N ALA A 239 23.44 -21.31 -8.34
CA ALA A 239 22.42 -20.41 -7.81
C ALA A 239 21.01 -20.82 -8.25
N GLN A 240 20.83 -21.20 -9.52
CA GLN A 240 19.58 -21.76 -10.04
C GLN A 240 19.15 -23.02 -9.27
N GLN A 241 20.05 -23.99 -9.13
CA GLN A 241 19.78 -25.24 -8.42
C GLN A 241 19.45 -25.04 -6.94
N LEU A 242 20.14 -24.10 -6.27
CA LEU A 242 19.87 -23.76 -4.88
C LEU A 242 18.43 -23.28 -4.71
N VAL A 243 18.00 -22.32 -5.53
CA VAL A 243 16.64 -21.76 -5.45
C VAL A 243 15.61 -22.81 -5.83
N GLU A 244 15.81 -23.56 -6.92
CA GLU A 244 14.90 -24.65 -7.32
C GLU A 244 14.71 -25.70 -6.23
N LYS A 245 15.78 -26.07 -5.51
CA LYS A 245 15.69 -27.00 -4.39
C LYS A 245 14.97 -26.37 -3.20
N ALA A 246 15.25 -25.12 -2.87
CA ALA A 246 14.59 -24.42 -1.76
C ALA A 246 13.08 -24.23 -2.01
N THR A 247 12.68 -24.03 -3.26
CA THR A 247 11.30 -23.72 -3.64
C THR A 247 10.51 -24.89 -4.21
N GLN A 248 10.91 -26.14 -3.92
CA GLN A 248 10.13 -27.32 -4.30
C GLN A 248 8.71 -27.27 -3.70
N ALA A 249 7.71 -27.73 -4.43
CA ALA A 249 6.33 -27.72 -3.95
C ALA A 249 6.17 -28.60 -2.70
N GLN A 250 6.72 -29.82 -2.74
CA GLN A 250 6.68 -30.76 -1.64
C GLN A 250 7.71 -30.39 -0.56
N PRO A 251 7.30 -30.17 0.71
CA PRO A 251 8.20 -29.81 1.79
C PRO A 251 9.36 -30.79 2.02
N THR A 252 9.17 -32.08 1.71
CA THR A 252 10.18 -33.15 1.85
C THR A 252 11.26 -33.12 0.77
N GLN A 253 11.03 -32.43 -0.35
CA GLN A 253 11.98 -32.28 -1.45
C GLN A 253 12.86 -31.02 -1.29
N ARG A 254 12.58 -30.18 -0.29
CA ARG A 254 13.35 -28.99 0.05
C ARG A 254 14.58 -29.34 0.90
N PHE A 255 15.37 -28.33 1.25
CA PHE A 255 16.33 -28.48 2.34
C PHE A 255 15.57 -28.81 3.64
N GLY A 256 16.05 -29.81 4.37
CA GLY A 256 15.33 -30.33 5.55
C GLY A 256 15.22 -29.33 6.70
N ASN A 257 16.12 -28.35 6.77
CA ASN A 257 16.13 -27.30 7.78
C ASN A 257 16.91 -26.06 7.30
N LEU A 258 16.92 -25.01 8.12
CA LEU A 258 17.63 -23.76 7.83
C LEU A 258 19.16 -23.90 7.82
N VAL A 259 19.73 -24.86 8.56
CA VAL A 259 21.18 -25.11 8.58
C VAL A 259 21.65 -25.66 7.23
N ALA A 260 20.93 -26.65 6.69
CA ALA A 260 21.20 -27.20 5.36
C ALA A 260 21.07 -26.14 4.25
N LEU A 261 20.11 -25.21 4.39
CA LEU A 261 19.99 -24.07 3.47
C LEU A 261 21.17 -23.10 3.61
N GLN A 262 21.62 -22.81 4.84
CA GLN A 262 22.76 -21.95 5.11
C GLN A 262 24.05 -22.51 4.49
N GLU A 263 24.30 -23.81 4.63
CA GLU A 263 25.43 -24.50 3.99
C GLU A 263 25.39 -24.36 2.47
N ALA A 264 24.21 -24.52 1.86
CA ALA A 264 24.04 -24.31 0.42
C ALA A 264 24.32 -22.86 0.00
N ILE A 265 23.78 -21.88 0.73
CA ILE A 265 24.02 -20.44 0.48
C ILE A 265 25.51 -20.10 0.61
N ALA A 266 26.24 -20.76 1.51
CA ALA A 266 27.67 -20.53 1.68
C ALA A 266 28.49 -20.84 0.41
N THR A 267 27.98 -21.68 -0.49
CA THR A 267 28.62 -22.03 -1.78
C THR A 267 28.36 -21.03 -2.90
N LEU A 268 27.45 -20.05 -2.72
CA LEU A 268 27.18 -19.01 -3.72
C LEU A 268 28.44 -18.18 -4.00
N GLY A 269 28.65 -17.82 -5.26
CA GLY A 269 29.81 -17.05 -5.72
C GLY A 269 31.15 -17.81 -5.72
N GLN A 270 31.20 -19.10 -5.38
CA GLN A 270 32.43 -19.90 -5.42
C GLN A 270 32.70 -20.54 -6.79
N VAL A 271 31.67 -20.71 -7.62
CA VAL A 271 31.78 -21.23 -8.99
C VAL A 271 31.56 -20.07 -9.94
N ALA A 272 32.60 -19.67 -10.68
CA ALA A 272 32.52 -18.58 -11.64
C ALA A 272 31.37 -18.82 -12.63
N SER A 273 30.57 -17.78 -12.90
CA SER A 273 29.54 -17.83 -13.93
C SER A 273 30.18 -18.26 -15.26
N PRO A 274 29.58 -19.19 -16.03
CA PRO A 274 30.12 -19.63 -17.31
C PRO A 274 30.44 -18.46 -18.26
N LEU A 275 29.67 -17.37 -18.16
CA LEU A 275 29.88 -16.15 -18.93
C LEU A 275 31.13 -15.36 -18.49
N VAL A 276 31.42 -15.35 -17.18
CA VAL A 276 32.65 -14.75 -16.64
C VAL A 276 33.85 -15.61 -17.00
N SER A 277 33.71 -16.93 -16.95
CA SER A 277 34.73 -17.88 -17.42
C SER A 277 34.96 -17.77 -18.93
N GLU A 278 33.92 -17.57 -19.75
CA GLU A 278 34.04 -17.33 -21.19
C GLU A 278 34.65 -15.96 -21.51
N LEU A 279 34.33 -14.91 -20.74
CA LEU A 279 34.93 -13.59 -20.90
C LEU A 279 36.39 -13.56 -20.44
N GLN A 280 36.74 -14.31 -19.38
CA GLN A 280 38.11 -14.51 -18.94
C GLN A 280 38.90 -15.41 -19.91
N ALA A 281 38.26 -16.43 -20.48
CA ALA A 281 38.85 -17.25 -21.53
C ALA A 281 39.05 -16.46 -22.83
N LYS A 282 38.12 -15.58 -23.21
CA LYS A 282 38.27 -14.65 -24.34
C LYS A 282 39.26 -13.51 -24.09
N ALA A 283 39.51 -13.15 -22.84
CA ALA A 283 40.60 -12.25 -22.46
C ALA A 283 41.96 -12.96 -22.37
N GLY A 284 41.98 -14.30 -22.50
CA GLY A 284 43.16 -15.14 -22.39
C GLY A 284 43.87 -15.46 -23.71
N GLU A 285 43.40 -14.95 -24.86
CA GLU A 285 44.06 -15.15 -26.15
C GLU A 285 44.47 -13.80 -26.78
N ASP A 286 45.77 -13.54 -26.66
CA ASP A 286 46.67 -12.65 -27.43
C ASP A 286 46.44 -11.14 -27.50
N THR A 287 47.25 -10.40 -26.72
CA THR A 287 48.34 -9.60 -27.34
C THR A 287 49.50 -9.41 -26.35
N LEU A 288 50.64 -10.02 -26.65
CA LEU A 288 51.93 -9.68 -26.05
C LEU A 288 52.33 -8.27 -26.48
N VAL A 289 52.33 -7.32 -25.54
CA VAL A 289 53.09 -6.08 -25.68
C VAL A 289 54.17 -6.11 -24.61
N GLU A 290 55.42 -6.25 -25.05
CA GLU A 290 56.62 -6.26 -24.22
C GLU A 290 56.68 -5.02 -23.33
N ILE A 291 56.80 -5.24 -22.01
CA ILE A 291 57.19 -4.22 -21.05
C ILE A 291 58.68 -4.43 -20.79
N PRO A 292 59.58 -3.53 -21.20
CA PRO A 292 60.99 -3.68 -20.87
C PRO A 292 61.21 -3.38 -19.39
N GLU A 293 61.84 -4.33 -18.71
CA GLU A 293 62.33 -4.20 -17.34
C GLU A 293 63.30 -3.03 -17.22
N ARG A 294 63.03 -2.08 -16.30
CA ARG A 294 64.09 -1.25 -15.71
C ARG A 294 63.93 -1.20 -14.20
N ARG A 295 65.02 -1.65 -13.56
CA ARG A 295 65.27 -1.63 -12.12
C ARG A 295 65.13 -0.22 -11.56
N ILE A 296 64.51 -0.15 -10.41
CA ILE A 296 64.46 1.03 -9.55
C ILE A 296 65.85 1.16 -8.90
N GLU A 297 66.62 2.16 -9.30
CA GLU A 297 67.73 2.70 -8.50
C GLU A 297 67.25 4.02 -7.88
N VAL A 298 67.22 4.04 -6.56
CA VAL A 298 67.00 5.22 -5.74
C VAL A 298 68.30 6.01 -5.74
N VAL A 299 68.29 7.20 -6.36
CA VAL A 299 69.33 8.21 -6.19
C VAL A 299 68.68 9.48 -5.67
N ILE A 300 69.08 9.85 -4.46
CA ILE A 300 68.75 11.10 -3.78
C ILE A 300 69.61 12.20 -4.43
N ALA A 301 69.00 13.31 -4.86
CA ALA A 301 69.71 14.54 -5.17
C ALA A 301 68.80 15.74 -4.86
N ASP A 302 69.35 16.63 -4.03
CA ASP A 302 68.76 17.87 -3.54
C ASP A 302 68.61 18.95 -4.62
N GLU A 303 67.73 19.90 -4.28
CA GLU A 303 67.52 21.28 -4.77
C GLU A 303 68.41 21.81 -5.91
N GLU A 304 67.77 22.36 -6.96
CA GLU A 304 67.86 23.81 -7.21
C GLU A 304 66.83 24.32 -8.22
N VAL A 305 66.54 25.61 -8.05
CA VAL A 305 65.41 26.41 -8.54
C VAL A 305 65.56 26.77 -10.02
N ILE A 306 64.48 26.60 -10.80
CA ILE A 306 64.29 27.30 -12.08
C ILE A 306 62.95 28.04 -12.04
N GLU A 307 63.02 29.35 -11.83
CA GLU A 307 61.93 30.30 -12.06
C GLU A 307 61.42 30.18 -13.51
N THR A 308 60.13 29.89 -13.67
CA THR A 308 59.44 30.07 -14.95
C THR A 308 58.24 31.01 -14.78
N GLN A 309 58.21 32.00 -15.66
CA GLN A 309 57.31 33.13 -15.71
C GLN A 309 55.82 32.75 -15.69
N LYS A 310 55.04 33.54 -14.94
CA LYS A 310 53.57 33.54 -14.95
C LYS A 310 53.02 33.74 -16.36
N ALA A 311 52.39 32.71 -16.91
CA ALA A 311 51.38 32.87 -17.95
C ALA A 311 50.02 33.21 -17.30
N ILE A 312 49.47 34.36 -17.66
CA ILE A 312 48.15 34.84 -17.24
C ILE A 312 47.08 33.90 -17.79
N PRO A 313 46.13 33.38 -16.98
CA PRO A 313 45.06 32.55 -17.51
C PRO A 313 44.12 33.42 -18.35
N TYR A 314 43.88 33.01 -19.59
CA TYR A 314 42.88 33.63 -20.46
C TYR A 314 41.53 33.62 -19.74
N LEU A 315 41.12 34.80 -19.27
CA LEU A 315 39.81 35.02 -18.69
C LEU A 315 38.79 34.69 -19.78
N ASN A 316 38.00 33.64 -19.54
CA ASN A 316 37.04 33.12 -20.51
C ASN A 316 35.84 34.08 -20.58
N LEU A 317 36.05 35.24 -21.20
CA LEU A 317 35.11 36.33 -21.38
C LEU A 317 33.73 35.86 -21.89
N PRO A 318 33.61 34.88 -22.82
CA PRO A 318 32.30 34.38 -23.21
C PRO A 318 31.55 33.66 -22.09
N LEU A 319 32.26 32.95 -21.18
CA LEU A 319 31.63 32.27 -20.04
C LEU A 319 31.12 33.28 -19.01
N PHE A 320 31.91 34.32 -18.71
CA PHE A 320 31.48 35.38 -17.79
C PHE A 320 30.35 36.24 -18.39
N ALA A 321 30.37 36.50 -19.70
CA ALA A 321 29.26 37.16 -20.38
C ALA A 321 27.97 36.31 -20.33
N PHE A 322 28.07 35.00 -20.49
CA PHE A 322 26.94 34.08 -20.37
C PHE A 322 26.38 34.02 -18.95
N LEU A 323 27.26 33.95 -17.93
CA LEU A 323 26.85 33.99 -16.52
C LEU A 323 26.22 35.33 -16.13
N ALA A 324 26.75 36.44 -16.65
CA ALA A 324 26.16 37.77 -16.47
C ALA A 324 24.78 37.87 -17.13
N LEU A 325 24.60 37.29 -18.33
CA LEU A 325 23.30 37.23 -19.00
C LEU A 325 22.28 36.39 -18.20
N LEU A 326 22.72 35.27 -17.62
CA LEU A 326 21.88 34.45 -16.74
C LEU A 326 21.49 35.19 -15.45
N ALA A 327 22.42 35.94 -14.86
CA ALA A 327 22.13 36.74 -13.68
C ALA A 327 21.15 37.89 -13.99
N VAL A 328 21.32 38.56 -15.13
CA VAL A 328 20.41 39.63 -15.58
C VAL A 328 19.03 39.07 -15.94
N THR A 329 18.94 37.93 -16.61
CA THR A 329 17.65 37.30 -16.92
C THR A 329 16.94 36.80 -15.65
N SER A 330 17.68 36.28 -14.68
CA SER A 330 17.15 35.90 -13.35
C SER A 330 16.66 37.12 -12.56
N LEU A 331 17.40 38.23 -12.58
CA LEU A 331 16.99 39.50 -11.95
C LEU A 331 15.79 40.14 -12.65
N ILE A 332 15.73 40.09 -13.98
CA ILE A 332 14.55 40.53 -14.74
C ILE A 332 13.35 39.64 -14.39
N TRP A 333 13.52 38.32 -14.29
CA TRP A 333 12.46 37.39 -13.90
C TRP A 333 12.00 37.59 -12.44
N LEU A 334 12.92 37.88 -11.52
CA LEU A 334 12.60 38.26 -10.13
C LEU A 334 11.89 39.61 -10.06
N ALA A 335 12.30 40.60 -10.86
CA ALA A 335 11.63 41.89 -10.96
C ALA A 335 10.23 41.76 -11.58
N TYR A 336 10.07 40.94 -12.63
CA TYR A 336 8.80 40.66 -13.28
C TYR A 336 7.85 39.83 -12.38
N SER A 337 8.38 38.86 -11.65
CA SER A 337 7.58 38.07 -10.68
C SER A 337 7.20 38.90 -9.45
N SER A 338 8.05 39.84 -8.99
CA SER A 338 7.69 40.74 -7.89
C SER A 338 6.60 41.75 -8.27
N THR A 339 6.52 42.18 -9.53
CA THR A 339 5.52 43.13 -10.03
C THR A 339 4.20 42.47 -10.43
N SER A 340 4.22 41.17 -10.77
CA SER A 340 3.00 40.40 -11.09
C SER A 340 2.20 39.94 -9.87
N THR A 341 2.74 40.05 -8.65
CA THR A 341 2.04 39.65 -7.41
C THR A 341 0.88 40.57 -6.99
N LYS A 342 0.55 41.62 -7.76
CA LYS A 342 -0.62 42.47 -7.50
C LYS A 342 -1.79 42.33 -8.49
N ARG A 343 -1.75 41.44 -9.49
CA ARG A 343 -2.86 41.35 -10.48
C ARG A 343 -3.33 39.97 -10.96
N SER A 344 -2.90 38.87 -10.36
CA SER A 344 -3.44 37.55 -10.75
C SER A 344 -3.80 36.66 -9.54
N GLU A 345 -4.70 37.15 -8.70
CA GLU A 345 -5.70 36.29 -8.04
C GLU A 345 -6.75 35.88 -9.08
N LEU A 346 -6.44 35.03 -10.06
CA LEU A 346 -7.44 34.29 -10.85
C LEU A 346 -6.73 33.35 -11.83
N ALA A 347 -6.46 32.12 -11.41
CA ALA A 347 -6.36 30.90 -12.22
C ALA A 347 -5.63 29.81 -11.40
N PHE A 348 -6.24 29.35 -10.31
CA PHE A 348 -5.81 28.10 -9.67
C PHE A 348 -6.63 26.94 -10.24
N ASN A 349 -5.91 25.94 -10.73
CA ASN A 349 -6.36 24.75 -11.46
C ASN A 349 -7.66 24.12 -10.90
N LEU A 350 -8.65 23.96 -11.79
CA LEU A 350 -9.98 23.39 -11.53
C LEU A 350 -10.05 21.85 -11.66
N SER A 351 -8.93 21.13 -11.78
CA SER A 351 -8.89 19.67 -11.92
C SER A 351 -8.72 18.89 -10.61
N ASP A 352 -8.06 19.45 -9.59
CA ASP A 352 -7.77 18.74 -8.32
C ASP A 352 -8.85 18.88 -7.25
N THR A 353 -9.65 19.95 -7.30
CA THR A 353 -10.67 20.20 -6.28
C THR A 353 -11.88 19.26 -6.41
N ALA A 354 -12.10 18.65 -7.58
CA ALA A 354 -13.18 17.71 -7.82
C ALA A 354 -12.93 16.33 -7.18
N GLN A 355 -11.68 15.85 -7.15
CA GLN A 355 -11.32 14.58 -6.51
C GLN A 355 -11.27 14.70 -4.98
N ILE A 356 -10.77 15.84 -4.47
CA ILE A 356 -10.73 16.15 -3.04
C ILE A 356 -12.14 16.32 -2.46
N ARG A 357 -13.06 16.99 -3.18
CA ARG A 357 -14.48 17.08 -2.79
C ARG A 357 -15.17 15.72 -2.78
N LYS A 358 -14.92 14.85 -3.77
CA LYS A 358 -15.50 13.49 -3.81
C LYS A 358 -15.04 12.61 -2.62
N ARG A 359 -13.79 12.75 -2.15
CA ARG A 359 -13.24 12.01 -0.99
C ARG A 359 -13.70 12.57 0.36
N GLN A 360 -13.82 13.89 0.48
CA GLN A 360 -14.45 14.49 1.67
C GLN A 360 -15.93 14.14 1.74
N ASP A 361 -16.63 14.07 0.62
CA ASP A 361 -18.03 13.66 0.53
C ASP A 361 -18.25 12.19 0.92
N SER A 362 -17.31 11.27 0.66
CA SER A 362 -17.43 9.85 1.06
C SER A 362 -17.16 9.62 2.55
N ILE A 363 -16.20 10.36 3.13
CA ILE A 363 -15.90 10.33 4.57
C ILE A 363 -17.04 10.96 5.38
N THR A 364 -17.61 12.07 4.90
CA THR A 364 -18.78 12.71 5.51
C THR A 364 -20.04 11.83 5.34
N LYS A 365 -20.20 11.12 4.21
CA LYS A 365 -21.25 10.08 4.04
C LYS A 365 -21.16 8.99 5.10
N ALA A 366 -19.97 8.44 5.34
CA ALA A 366 -19.78 7.34 6.28
C ALA A 366 -20.03 7.78 7.73
N LYS A 367 -19.43 8.91 8.15
CA LYS A 367 -19.61 9.46 9.50
C LYS A 367 -21.05 9.93 9.77
N PHE A 368 -21.73 10.48 8.76
CA PHE A 368 -23.14 10.90 8.89
C PHE A 368 -24.11 9.72 8.85
N ALA A 369 -23.89 8.70 8.03
CA ALA A 369 -24.74 7.49 8.00
C ALA A 369 -24.73 6.78 9.36
N VAL A 370 -23.59 6.75 10.04
CA VAL A 370 -23.46 6.21 11.41
C VAL A 370 -24.20 7.10 12.43
N ARG A 371 -23.97 8.42 12.44
CA ARG A 371 -24.66 9.34 13.36
C ARG A 371 -26.18 9.40 13.14
N LEU A 372 -26.64 9.32 11.89
CA LEU A 372 -28.06 9.28 11.54
C LEU A 372 -28.69 7.95 11.97
N ARG A 373 -27.98 6.82 11.80
CA ARG A 373 -28.39 5.50 12.30
C ARG A 373 -28.53 5.51 13.82
N ASP A 374 -27.62 6.15 14.53
CA ASP A 374 -27.64 6.24 16.00
C ASP A 374 -28.72 7.21 16.50
N SER A 375 -28.90 8.37 15.83
CA SER A 375 -29.93 9.34 16.19
C SER A 375 -31.34 8.83 15.88
N LEU A 376 -31.54 8.08 14.79
CA LEU A 376 -32.82 7.43 14.45
C LEU A 376 -33.09 6.19 15.31
N ARG A 377 -32.06 5.45 15.76
CA ARG A 377 -32.19 4.38 16.79
C ARG A 377 -32.74 4.92 18.11
N SER A 378 -32.36 6.14 18.50
CA SER A 378 -32.90 6.77 19.72
C SER A 378 -34.38 7.17 19.59
N SER A 379 -34.92 7.22 18.37
CA SER A 379 -36.27 7.72 18.07
C SER A 379 -37.33 6.63 17.81
N LYS A 380 -37.00 5.33 17.77
CA LYS A 380 -38.01 4.29 17.47
C LYS A 380 -37.70 2.93 18.10
N LYS A 381 -38.14 2.75 19.35
CA LYS A 381 -38.76 1.48 19.77
C LYS A 381 -40.04 1.33 18.93
N ILE A 382 -40.02 0.58 17.83
CA ILE A 382 -41.16 -0.13 17.21
C ILE A 382 -40.57 -1.00 16.09
N GLY A 383 -40.68 -2.32 16.24
CA GLY A 383 -40.82 -3.28 15.13
C GLY A 383 -39.55 -3.67 14.36
N GLY A 384 -39.21 -4.95 14.46
CA GLY A 384 -38.10 -5.65 13.80
C GLY A 384 -37.81 -5.31 12.33
N VAL A 385 -36.50 -5.27 12.07
CA VAL A 385 -35.76 -5.26 10.80
C VAL A 385 -36.01 -4.04 9.91
N ASP A 386 -35.00 -3.15 9.80
CA ASP A 386 -34.44 -2.73 8.51
C ASP A 386 -33.22 -1.80 8.64
N SER A 387 -32.21 -2.07 7.82
CA SER A 387 -30.99 -1.27 7.73
C SER A 387 -31.25 -0.01 6.89
N VAL A 388 -31.10 1.19 7.50
CA VAL A 388 -31.21 2.45 6.75
C VAL A 388 -30.00 2.63 5.83
N GLN A 389 -30.26 2.87 4.55
CA GLN A 389 -29.26 3.10 3.50
C GLN A 389 -29.27 4.57 3.05
N ILE A 390 -28.17 5.06 2.47
CA ILE A 390 -28.09 6.42 1.90
C ILE A 390 -28.13 6.33 0.38
N TYR A 391 -29.21 6.82 -0.22
CA TYR A 391 -29.39 6.96 -1.66
C TYR A 391 -28.94 8.35 -2.12
N MET A 392 -28.31 8.43 -3.30
CA MET A 392 -27.90 9.71 -3.90
C MET A 392 -28.89 10.12 -4.99
N HIS A 393 -29.81 11.03 -4.65
CA HIS A 393 -30.79 11.57 -5.59
C HIS A 393 -30.16 12.63 -6.51
N LYS A 394 -30.28 12.45 -7.82
CA LYS A 394 -29.85 13.45 -8.80
C LYS A 394 -30.94 14.53 -8.93
N VAL A 395 -30.62 15.76 -8.53
CA VAL A 395 -31.56 16.89 -8.57
C VAL A 395 -31.95 17.22 -10.00
N LYS A 396 -33.25 17.22 -10.30
CA LYS A 396 -33.79 17.68 -11.58
C LYS A 396 -34.01 19.19 -11.58
N LEU A 397 -34.06 19.78 -12.77
CA LEU A 397 -34.29 21.22 -12.93
C LEU A 397 -35.57 21.66 -12.22
N GLY A 398 -35.45 22.62 -11.31
CA GLY A 398 -36.57 23.15 -10.53
C GLY A 398 -36.89 22.38 -9.25
N GLU A 399 -36.15 21.31 -8.91
CA GLU A 399 -36.38 20.58 -7.66
C GLU A 399 -36.00 21.41 -6.42
N THR A 400 -36.82 21.34 -5.38
CA THR A 400 -36.58 22.02 -4.10
C THR A 400 -36.42 20.98 -2.98
N LEU A 401 -35.78 21.38 -1.88
CA LEU A 401 -35.59 20.50 -0.74
C LEU A 401 -36.94 20.05 -0.13
N GLU A 402 -37.97 20.88 -0.21
CA GLU A 402 -39.33 20.52 0.20
C GLU A 402 -39.95 19.44 -0.69
N MET A 403 -39.74 19.48 -2.01
CA MET A 403 -40.24 18.44 -2.90
C MET A 403 -39.54 17.11 -2.67
N LEU A 404 -38.23 17.12 -2.39
CA LEU A 404 -37.49 15.90 -2.04
C LEU A 404 -37.90 15.36 -0.66
N SER A 405 -38.14 16.25 0.30
CA SER A 405 -38.68 15.88 1.63
C SER A 405 -40.01 15.14 1.50
N LYS A 406 -40.92 15.64 0.64
CA LYS A 406 -42.21 14.99 0.36
C LYS A 406 -42.05 13.69 -0.42
N ARG A 407 -41.22 13.66 -1.48
CA ARG A 407 -40.99 12.47 -2.32
C ARG A 407 -40.49 11.28 -1.50
N TYR A 408 -39.54 11.51 -0.59
CA TYR A 408 -38.90 10.44 0.18
C TYR A 408 -39.46 10.27 1.58
N TYR A 409 -40.46 11.06 1.97
CA TYR A 409 -41.07 11.02 3.30
C TYR A 409 -40.03 11.23 4.43
N VAL A 410 -39.07 12.12 4.20
CA VAL A 410 -37.99 12.47 5.13
C VAL A 410 -38.16 13.91 5.58
N HIS A 411 -38.01 14.18 6.87
CA HIS A 411 -38.12 15.54 7.39
C HIS A 411 -37.06 16.47 6.77
N ILE A 412 -37.46 17.70 6.44
CA ILE A 412 -36.61 18.63 5.69
C ILE A 412 -35.31 18.97 6.44
N ASP A 413 -35.36 19.06 7.77
CA ASP A 413 -34.16 19.32 8.58
C ASP A 413 -33.20 18.12 8.61
N THR A 414 -33.71 16.90 8.43
CA THR A 414 -32.89 15.71 8.27
C THR A 414 -32.15 15.76 6.93
N LEU A 415 -32.84 16.11 5.84
CA LEU A 415 -32.20 16.30 4.53
C LEU A 415 -31.19 17.44 4.56
N ARG A 416 -31.49 18.52 5.28
CA ARG A 416 -30.61 19.68 5.44
C ARG A 416 -29.32 19.31 6.18
N LYS A 417 -29.44 18.62 7.32
CA LYS A 417 -28.30 18.13 8.12
C LYS A 417 -27.47 17.11 7.34
N LEU A 418 -28.11 16.21 6.61
CA LEU A 418 -27.45 15.15 5.83
C LEU A 418 -26.63 15.68 4.64
N ASN A 419 -26.94 16.88 4.16
CA ASN A 419 -26.28 17.48 3.02
C ASN A 419 -25.52 18.77 3.37
N ASP A 420 -25.27 19.01 4.67
CA ASP A 420 -24.57 20.20 5.17
C ASP A 420 -25.12 21.54 4.64
N LEU A 421 -26.42 21.60 4.33
CA LEU A 421 -27.06 22.77 3.72
C LEU A 421 -27.39 23.84 4.79
N LYS A 422 -26.40 24.61 5.22
CA LYS A 422 -26.63 25.73 6.17
C LYS A 422 -27.40 26.87 5.49
N LYS A 423 -28.56 27.25 6.05
CA LYS A 423 -29.38 28.43 5.66
C LYS A 423 -30.07 28.44 4.28
N ILE A 424 -30.24 27.30 3.61
CA ILE A 424 -31.08 27.24 2.38
C ILE A 424 -32.58 27.24 2.75
N GLY A 425 -33.35 28.15 2.17
CA GLY A 425 -34.80 28.26 2.35
C GLY A 425 -35.55 27.04 1.80
N LYS A 426 -36.68 26.66 2.41
CA LYS A 426 -37.42 25.42 2.07
C LYS A 426 -37.84 25.35 0.59
N LYS A 427 -38.13 26.52 -0.01
CA LYS A 427 -38.54 26.70 -1.41
C LYS A 427 -37.41 27.07 -2.37
N THR A 428 -36.18 27.16 -1.89
CA THR A 428 -35.03 27.49 -2.74
C THR A 428 -34.79 26.33 -3.71
N LYS A 429 -34.68 26.66 -5.01
CA LYS A 429 -34.38 25.70 -6.06
C LYS A 429 -32.96 25.17 -5.87
N LEU A 430 -32.83 23.86 -5.91
CA LEU A 430 -31.55 23.16 -5.84
C LEU A 430 -30.93 23.16 -7.24
N GLU A 431 -29.62 23.40 -7.35
CA GLU A 431 -28.98 23.38 -8.66
C GLU A 431 -28.89 21.93 -9.19
N PRO A 432 -29.20 21.68 -10.48
CA PRO A 432 -29.24 20.33 -11.05
C PRO A 432 -27.91 19.56 -11.01
N LYS A 433 -26.79 20.27 -10.80
CA LYS A 433 -25.45 19.69 -10.72
C LYS A 433 -25.17 18.98 -9.39
N TYR A 434 -26.03 19.14 -8.37
CA TYR A 434 -25.84 18.52 -7.05
C TYR A 434 -26.59 17.20 -6.91
N GLY A 435 -25.94 16.22 -6.29
CA GLY A 435 -26.60 15.02 -5.75
C GLY A 435 -27.03 15.28 -4.30
N ILE A 436 -28.29 15.04 -3.99
CA ILE A 436 -28.82 15.14 -2.63
C ILE A 436 -28.82 13.74 -2.02
N ARG A 437 -28.11 13.59 -0.91
CA ARG A 437 -28.16 12.39 -0.08
C ARG A 437 -29.53 12.31 0.60
N VAL A 438 -30.17 11.16 0.46
CA VAL A 438 -31.49 10.86 1.03
C VAL A 438 -31.41 9.54 1.78
N PRO A 439 -31.90 9.47 3.03
CA PRO A 439 -31.96 8.22 3.75
C PRO A 439 -33.18 7.42 3.23
N VAL A 440 -32.94 6.17 2.85
CA VAL A 440 -33.95 5.24 2.30
C VAL A 440 -33.90 3.93 3.07
N ARG A 441 -34.99 3.16 3.00
CA ARG A 441 -35.10 1.85 3.67
C ARG A 441 -34.32 0.78 2.91
N ALA A 442 -34.42 0.80 1.59
CA ALA A 442 -33.68 -0.09 0.70
C ALA A 442 -33.69 0.47 -0.72
N VAL A 443 -32.80 -0.04 -1.56
CA VAL A 443 -32.85 0.08 -3.02
C VAL A 443 -32.97 -1.33 -3.57
N HIS A 444 -34.03 -1.60 -4.31
CA HIS A 444 -34.35 -2.91 -4.86
C HIS A 444 -34.22 -2.90 -6.39
N LYS A 445 -33.50 -3.86 -6.97
CA LYS A 445 -33.36 -4.00 -8.42
C LYS A 445 -34.40 -5.00 -8.93
N ILE A 446 -35.35 -4.52 -9.73
CA ILE A 446 -36.47 -5.32 -10.25
C ILE A 446 -35.94 -6.54 -11.01
N GLN A 447 -36.41 -7.72 -10.62
CA GLN A 447 -36.19 -8.98 -11.32
C GLN A 447 -37.26 -9.22 -12.39
N ARG A 448 -36.98 -10.13 -13.32
CA ARG A 448 -37.91 -10.48 -14.40
C ARG A 448 -39.27 -10.92 -13.86
N GLY A 449 -40.32 -10.19 -14.22
CA GLY A 449 -41.71 -10.49 -13.83
C GLY A 449 -42.15 -9.91 -12.48
N GLU A 450 -41.30 -9.15 -11.79
CA GLU A 450 -41.71 -8.44 -10.57
C GLU A 450 -42.53 -7.18 -10.88
N SER A 451 -43.63 -7.00 -10.15
CA SER A 451 -44.45 -5.78 -10.22
C SER A 451 -44.20 -4.86 -9.03
N LEU A 452 -44.53 -3.58 -9.20
CA LEU A 452 -44.39 -2.60 -8.12
C LEU A 452 -45.36 -2.91 -6.95
N GLY A 453 -46.52 -3.52 -7.22
CA GLY A 453 -47.44 -4.03 -6.21
C GLY A 453 -46.87 -5.16 -5.35
N GLN A 454 -46.08 -6.07 -5.94
CA GLN A 454 -45.37 -7.12 -5.21
C GLN A 454 -44.29 -6.51 -4.31
N LEU A 455 -43.52 -5.54 -4.82
CA LEU A 455 -42.51 -4.83 -4.03
C LEU A 455 -43.14 -4.01 -2.89
N ALA A 456 -44.28 -3.35 -3.13
CA ALA A 456 -45.03 -2.65 -2.10
C ALA A 456 -45.43 -3.59 -0.95
N SER A 457 -45.87 -4.81 -1.28
CA SER A 457 -46.24 -5.84 -0.30
C SER A 457 -45.02 -6.39 0.44
N LEU A 458 -43.94 -6.73 -0.29
CA LEU A 458 -42.69 -7.26 0.24
C LEU A 458 -42.08 -6.32 1.29
N TYR A 459 -42.00 -5.02 0.95
CA TYR A 459 -41.43 -4.00 1.84
C TYR A 459 -42.46 -3.41 2.81
N ARG A 460 -43.73 -3.85 2.78
CA ARG A 460 -44.82 -3.33 3.62
C ARG A 460 -44.99 -1.80 3.49
N VAL A 461 -44.91 -1.30 2.26
CA VAL A 461 -45.03 0.11 1.90
C VAL A 461 -46.30 0.31 1.08
N ASN A 462 -47.00 1.42 1.28
CA ASN A 462 -48.15 1.76 0.44
C ASN A 462 -47.72 1.91 -1.04
N TYR A 463 -48.44 1.24 -1.94
CA TYR A 463 -48.17 1.27 -3.38
C TYR A 463 -48.04 2.69 -3.97
N GLN A 464 -48.95 3.60 -3.63
CA GLN A 464 -48.94 4.97 -4.14
C GLN A 464 -47.71 5.75 -3.66
N VAL A 465 -47.29 5.50 -2.42
CA VAL A 465 -46.07 6.08 -1.86
C VAL A 465 -44.84 5.57 -2.60
N LEU A 466 -44.80 4.26 -2.89
CA LEU A 466 -43.70 3.64 -3.62
C LEU A 466 -43.63 4.14 -5.08
N ALA A 467 -44.77 4.24 -5.76
CA ALA A 467 -44.85 4.78 -7.11
C ALA A 467 -44.41 6.25 -7.18
N GLN A 468 -44.88 7.07 -6.24
CA GLN A 468 -44.54 8.49 -6.16
C GLN A 468 -43.04 8.72 -5.89
N ALA A 469 -42.44 7.95 -4.98
CA ALA A 469 -41.03 8.04 -4.66
C ALA A 469 -40.13 7.74 -5.88
N ASN A 470 -40.59 6.86 -6.75
CA ASN A 470 -39.87 6.38 -7.94
C ASN A 470 -40.32 7.03 -9.24
N ALA A 471 -41.19 8.04 -9.16
CA ALA A 471 -41.78 8.73 -10.30
C ALA A 471 -42.40 7.80 -11.35
N VAL A 472 -42.98 6.68 -10.90
CA VAL A 472 -43.71 5.72 -11.75
C VAL A 472 -45.07 6.31 -12.08
N ARG A 473 -45.34 6.52 -13.36
CA ARG A 473 -46.62 7.02 -13.89
C ARG A 473 -47.39 5.91 -14.61
N SER A 474 -46.68 5.01 -15.29
CA SER A 474 -47.23 3.83 -15.94
C SER A 474 -46.41 2.61 -15.53
N GLU A 475 -47.03 1.58 -14.94
CA GLU A 475 -46.29 0.37 -14.57
C GLU A 475 -45.68 -0.33 -15.80
N VAL A 476 -46.34 -0.25 -16.96
CA VAL A 476 -45.87 -0.92 -18.19
C VAL A 476 -44.61 -0.25 -18.75
N GLU A 477 -44.49 1.07 -18.65
CA GLU A 477 -43.38 1.83 -19.21
C GLU A 477 -42.26 2.07 -18.19
N ASP A 478 -42.63 2.28 -16.93
CA ASP A 478 -41.71 2.71 -15.89
C ASP A 478 -41.24 1.55 -14.99
N VAL A 479 -41.74 0.32 -15.12
CA VAL A 479 -41.31 -0.83 -14.30
C VAL A 479 -40.78 -1.92 -15.22
N PHE A 480 -39.45 -2.08 -15.23
CA PHE A 480 -38.76 -3.04 -16.08
C PHE A 480 -37.58 -3.68 -15.35
N GLU A 481 -37.18 -4.86 -15.83
CA GLU A 481 -36.09 -5.64 -15.25
C GLU A 481 -34.80 -4.82 -15.20
N GLY A 482 -34.16 -4.83 -14.03
CA GLY A 482 -32.92 -4.11 -13.78
C GLY A 482 -33.10 -2.65 -13.32
N LYS A 483 -34.32 -2.09 -13.34
CA LYS A 483 -34.58 -0.76 -12.76
C LYS A 483 -34.49 -0.80 -11.24
N GLU A 484 -33.82 0.20 -10.66
CA GLU A 484 -33.74 0.40 -9.22
C GLU A 484 -34.99 1.10 -8.69
N ILE A 485 -35.64 0.48 -7.70
CA ILE A 485 -36.79 0.99 -6.96
C ILE A 485 -36.34 1.36 -5.55
N ILE A 486 -36.55 2.62 -5.20
CA ILE A 486 -36.20 3.21 -3.93
C ILE A 486 -37.35 2.99 -2.95
N ILE A 487 -37.07 2.37 -1.80
CA ILE A 487 -38.05 2.13 -0.74
C ILE A 487 -37.92 3.25 0.33
N PRO A 488 -38.93 4.12 0.53
CA PRO A 488 -38.86 5.19 1.53
C PRO A 488 -38.89 4.68 2.99
N ILE A 489 -38.27 5.40 3.93
CA ILE A 489 -38.14 4.97 5.35
C ILE A 489 -39.46 5.02 6.13
N ASN A 490 -40.25 6.08 5.94
CA ASN A 490 -41.39 6.39 6.80
C ASN A 490 -42.75 6.22 6.12
N ALA A 491 -42.81 5.41 5.06
CA ALA A 491 -44.10 5.13 4.43
C ALA A 491 -44.95 4.28 5.38
N LYS A 492 -46.11 4.79 5.80
CA LYS A 492 -47.05 4.01 6.62
C LYS A 492 -47.54 2.80 5.81
N PRO A 493 -47.72 1.62 6.44
CA PRO A 493 -48.40 0.51 5.79
C PRO A 493 -49.80 0.96 5.36
N SER A 494 -50.26 0.53 4.19
CA SER A 494 -51.65 0.76 3.78
C SER A 494 -52.58 0.16 4.82
N SER A 495 -53.41 0.98 5.45
CA SER A 495 -54.59 0.48 6.16
C SER A 495 -55.42 -0.31 5.15
N PRO A 496 -55.87 -1.54 5.48
CA PRO A 496 -56.72 -2.30 4.59
C PRO A 496 -57.95 -1.46 4.28
N LYS A 497 -58.21 -1.23 2.98
CA LYS A 497 -59.50 -0.69 2.55
C LYS A 497 -60.57 -1.67 3.06
N LYS A 498 -61.48 -1.18 3.91
CA LYS A 498 -62.78 -1.80 4.10
C LYS A 498 -63.60 -1.67 2.83
#